data_AF-Q381X9-F1
#
_entry.id   AF-Q381X9-F1
#
_cell.length_a   1.000
_cell.length_b   1.000
_cell.length_c   1.000
_cell.angle_alpha   90.00
_cell.angle_beta   90.00
_cell.angle_gamma   90.00
#
_symmetry.space_group_name_H-M   'P 1'
#
loop_
_entity.id
_entity.type
_entity.pdbx_description
1 polymer ?
#
loop_
_entity_poly.entity_id
_entity_poly.type
_entity_poly.pdbx_seq_one_letter_code
_entity_poly.pdbx_strand_id
1 'polypeptide(L)'
;MSATDVASELRSGAPEYVPTFLRCKQSENVTAFESPVVFLMFGCRGAGKSTQSTLLSKTYNLLYLSSGDIYKSGKQPFVELRKILNEHFGDGKERVYNGVVLDRFIANSEFEAFYVQTALRSVGLPVPFVFMLAIDQGLAAKRAEERGDNKGGNQRWRAVEQKAQAITANTVYAPIQCLKTIRVESDMTIDDVFNEIKTTIANQLPPDLFNLQLPREARREVEGTVLVEDYELYMELANDVHTVVGNLRGRRDSAPLSNVGAHLDKEYFSFANKRLRSQLTTMHVTLKADGLRFLVMKHKTRGYIGFPSAFTHCYELNDLFEGVEMAPKPYTELKKWMNDKSCELPADFLLDTEVVVHEKKPTLYIIDFIYFWGLDGRRMQFEQRLKVLREYFGDMKPQGQVIAMKDYVPINKIRTLVEEMKRRTELPVDGLIFQHNGSYRFGSDKFLIKWKPVHLCTVDFRLANGRVENGVWTFDLFVTDDFIEENGFREVAYPGATALIPASVVEENGLQNGMIIEMALSEKESVKKTSPNAPSEKTRWTFRNARNDKPSPNKYSIVTRICELMHVDLDELVSLCEKVPFYRNV
;
A
#
# COMPACT_ATOMS: atom_id res chain seq x y z
N MET A 1 38.78 58.51 34.59
CA MET A 1 39.43 57.67 33.55
C MET A 1 40.74 57.20 34.16
N SER A 2 41.06 55.92 34.26
CA SER A 2 40.51 54.71 33.66
C SER A 2 40.46 53.59 34.70
N ALA A 3 39.37 52.83 34.69
CA ALA A 3 39.22 51.58 35.44
C ALA A 3 39.90 50.42 34.69
N THR A 4 41.17 50.59 34.30
CA THR A 4 41.89 49.63 33.44
C THR A 4 42.75 48.63 34.19
N ASP A 5 42.83 48.67 35.52
CA ASP A 5 43.83 47.87 36.25
C ASP A 5 43.29 46.64 37.00
N VAL A 6 42.07 46.15 36.70
CA VAL A 6 41.48 45.03 37.48
C VAL A 6 40.90 43.89 36.62
N ALA A 7 41.26 43.78 35.34
CA ALA A 7 40.75 42.70 34.48
C ALA A 7 41.84 41.77 33.90
N SER A 8 43.04 41.70 34.50
CA SER A 8 44.13 40.84 34.03
C SER A 8 44.19 39.44 34.67
N GLU A 9 43.22 39.05 35.52
CA GLU A 9 43.28 37.76 36.25
C GLU A 9 42.20 36.71 35.88
N LEU A 10 41.41 36.91 34.82
CA LEU A 10 40.54 35.84 34.31
C LEU A 10 41.31 34.90 33.37
N ARG A 11 42.11 34.06 34.04
CA ARG A 11 42.60 32.73 33.68
C ARG A 11 42.24 32.26 32.26
N SER A 12 43.27 32.36 31.43
CA SER A 12 43.62 31.43 30.37
C SER A 12 43.41 29.97 30.81
N GLY A 13 42.55 29.24 30.11
CA GLY A 13 42.32 27.81 30.40
C GLY A 13 41.07 27.18 29.79
N ALA A 14 40.15 27.97 29.23
CA ALA A 14 39.07 27.39 28.43
C ALA A 14 39.62 27.13 27.01
N PRO A 15 39.62 25.86 26.51
CA PRO A 15 39.93 25.62 25.11
C PRO A 15 38.90 26.36 24.26
N GLU A 16 39.40 27.23 23.39
CA GLU A 16 38.62 27.92 22.39
C GLU A 16 37.90 26.88 21.53
N TYR A 17 36.56 26.86 21.59
CA TYR A 17 35.74 25.98 20.77
C TYR A 17 35.85 26.48 19.32
N VAL A 18 36.83 25.97 18.57
CA VAL A 18 36.93 26.19 17.14
C VAL A 18 35.92 25.25 16.47
N PRO A 19 34.81 25.74 15.89
CA PRO A 19 33.87 24.89 15.18
C PRO A 19 34.62 24.31 13.99
N THR A 20 34.96 23.03 14.06
CA THR A 20 35.70 22.36 13.00
C THR A 20 34.72 21.98 11.88
N PHE A 21 34.22 23.01 11.19
CA PHE A 21 33.82 22.89 9.78
C PHE A 21 34.90 23.57 8.93
N LEU A 22 36.18 23.33 9.26
CA LEU A 22 37.25 23.65 8.35
C LEU A 22 37.10 22.71 7.15
N ARG A 23 36.73 23.32 6.01
CA ARG A 23 36.75 22.75 4.67
C ARG A 23 37.91 21.76 4.57
N CYS A 24 37.60 20.47 4.63
CA CYS A 24 38.52 19.46 4.18
C CYS A 24 38.65 19.71 2.68
N LYS A 25 39.76 20.30 2.23
CA LYS A 25 40.17 20.19 0.83
C LYS A 25 40.37 18.69 0.60
N GLN A 26 39.34 18.03 0.08
CA GLN A 26 39.37 16.60 -0.15
C GLN A 26 40.48 16.29 -1.13
N SER A 27 41.35 15.38 -0.69
CA SER A 27 42.43 14.76 -1.44
C SER A 27 41.90 14.09 -2.71
N GLU A 28 42.57 14.40 -3.81
CA GLU A 28 42.90 13.59 -5.00
C GLU A 28 42.06 12.32 -5.27
N ASN A 29 41.55 12.27 -6.52
CA ASN A 29 40.69 11.25 -7.15
C ASN A 29 39.17 11.36 -6.93
N VAL A 30 38.60 12.57 -6.92
CA VAL A 30 37.18 12.73 -7.26
C VAL A 30 37.04 12.53 -8.78
N THR A 31 36.52 11.39 -9.21
CA THR A 31 35.95 11.27 -10.56
C THR A 31 34.75 12.21 -10.63
N ALA A 32 34.95 13.39 -11.21
CA ALA A 32 33.89 14.36 -11.40
C ALA A 32 32.98 13.91 -12.53
N PHE A 33 31.67 13.88 -12.28
CA PHE A 33 30.68 13.76 -13.35
C PHE A 33 30.52 15.10 -14.06
N GLU A 34 30.39 15.08 -15.38
CA GLU A 34 30.12 16.30 -16.17
C GLU A 34 28.79 16.96 -15.75
N SER A 35 27.80 16.13 -15.42
CA SER A 35 26.48 16.53 -14.95
C SER A 35 26.12 15.87 -13.62
N PRO A 36 25.24 16.47 -12.79
CA PRO A 36 24.84 15.90 -11.52
C PRO A 36 24.24 14.49 -11.67
N VAL A 37 24.63 13.56 -10.80
CA VAL A 37 24.07 12.19 -10.76
C VAL A 37 23.18 11.98 -9.55
N VAL A 38 22.22 11.07 -9.66
CA VAL A 38 21.38 10.65 -8.54
C VAL A 38 21.45 9.15 -8.39
N PHE A 39 21.84 8.67 -7.21
CA PHE A 39 21.82 7.26 -6.86
C PHE A 39 20.72 6.97 -5.84
N LEU A 40 20.05 5.83 -5.98
CA LEU A 40 19.05 5.36 -5.03
C LEU A 40 19.38 3.93 -4.60
N MET A 41 19.47 3.70 -3.28
CA MET A 41 19.90 2.41 -2.73
C MET A 41 18.71 1.61 -2.20
N PHE A 42 18.52 0.40 -2.76
CA PHE A 42 17.57 -0.61 -2.33
C PHE A 42 18.27 -1.85 -1.76
N GLY A 43 17.50 -2.69 -1.08
CA GLY A 43 17.96 -3.90 -0.40
C GLY A 43 17.34 -4.04 0.98
N CYS A 44 17.28 -5.25 1.50
CA CYS A 44 16.73 -5.44 2.84
C CYS A 44 17.65 -4.86 3.92
N ARG A 45 17.18 -4.85 5.17
CA ARG A 45 18.04 -4.50 6.31
C ARG A 45 19.17 -5.52 6.43
N GLY A 46 20.39 -5.05 6.69
CA GLY A 46 21.59 -5.91 6.68
C GLY A 46 22.27 -6.05 5.30
N ALA A 47 21.62 -5.61 4.21
CA ALA A 47 22.20 -5.65 2.86
C ALA A 47 23.38 -4.67 2.66
N GLY A 48 23.56 -3.70 3.57
CA GLY A 48 24.66 -2.74 3.51
C GLY A 48 24.34 -1.40 2.85
N LYS A 49 23.07 -1.11 2.52
CA LYS A 49 22.62 0.14 1.86
C LYS A 49 23.29 1.40 2.39
N SER A 50 23.08 1.73 3.67
CA SER A 50 23.60 2.95 4.30
C SER A 50 25.14 3.01 4.29
N THR A 51 25.80 1.85 4.43
CA THR A 51 27.27 1.75 4.32
C THR A 51 27.72 2.11 2.91
N GLN A 52 27.09 1.51 1.88
CA GLN A 52 27.42 1.77 0.48
C GLN A 52 27.07 3.20 0.05
N SER A 53 25.94 3.76 0.52
CA SER A 53 25.59 5.17 0.30
C SER A 53 26.64 6.13 0.85
N THR A 54 27.20 5.83 2.03
CA THR A 54 28.26 6.66 2.65
C THR A 54 29.57 6.58 1.88
N LEU A 55 29.89 5.41 1.31
CA LEU A 55 31.07 5.25 0.46
C LEU A 55 30.91 5.98 -0.87
N LEU A 56 29.73 5.88 -1.50
CA LEU A 56 29.37 6.64 -2.70
C LEU A 56 29.47 8.14 -2.47
N SER A 57 28.89 8.64 -1.36
CA SER A 57 28.87 10.07 -1.06
C SER A 57 30.27 10.65 -0.90
N LYS A 58 31.18 9.92 -0.25
CA LYS A 58 32.58 10.34 -0.08
C LYS A 58 33.37 10.24 -1.37
N THR A 59 33.23 9.13 -2.10
CA THR A 59 34.04 8.84 -3.30
C THR A 59 33.72 9.79 -4.46
N TYR A 60 32.44 10.14 -4.62
CA TYR A 60 31.96 10.97 -5.73
C TYR A 60 31.56 12.38 -5.33
N ASN A 61 31.77 12.78 -4.06
CA ASN A 61 31.32 14.04 -3.47
C ASN A 61 29.80 14.29 -3.72
N LEU A 62 28.97 13.38 -3.21
CA LEU A 62 27.51 13.45 -3.33
C LEU A 62 26.88 13.86 -2.01
N LEU A 63 25.75 14.57 -2.09
CA LEU A 63 24.90 14.84 -0.94
C LEU A 63 24.23 13.53 -0.49
N TYR A 64 24.52 13.06 0.72
CA TYR A 64 23.88 11.88 1.30
C TYR A 64 22.59 12.25 2.04
N LEU A 65 21.47 11.65 1.64
CA LEU A 65 20.18 11.81 2.31
C LEU A 65 19.57 10.46 2.66
N SER A 66 19.02 10.36 3.87
CA SER A 66 18.43 9.13 4.41
C SER A 66 17.03 9.44 4.94
N SER A 67 16.00 8.83 4.33
CA SER A 67 14.62 9.00 4.81
C SER A 67 14.46 8.50 6.24
N GLY A 68 15.23 7.48 6.63
CA GLY A 68 15.21 6.91 7.97
C GLY A 68 15.70 7.89 9.04
N ASP A 69 16.65 8.76 8.72
CA ASP A 69 17.12 9.79 9.66
C ASP A 69 16.16 10.97 9.70
N ILE A 70 15.53 11.32 8.58
CA ILE A 70 14.44 12.30 8.53
C ILE A 70 13.24 11.85 9.37
N TYR A 71 12.81 10.60 9.24
CA TYR A 71 11.72 10.04 10.04
C TYR A 71 12.03 10.04 11.54
N LYS A 72 13.27 9.71 11.95
CA LYS A 72 13.67 9.78 13.37
C LYS A 72 13.58 11.20 13.94
N SER A 73 13.70 12.22 13.09
CA SER A 73 13.53 13.62 13.49
C SER A 73 12.07 14.10 13.54
N GLY A 74 11.10 13.21 13.26
CA GLY A 74 9.68 13.52 13.26
C GLY A 74 9.20 14.32 12.04
N LYS A 75 10.01 14.37 10.98
CA LYS A 75 9.73 15.10 9.74
C LYS A 75 9.20 14.18 8.64
N GLN A 76 8.55 14.78 7.64
CA GLN A 76 8.08 14.08 6.45
C GLN A 76 9.20 13.99 5.39
N PRO A 77 9.59 12.78 4.93
CA PRO A 77 10.77 12.61 4.06
C PRO A 77 10.76 13.42 2.78
N PHE A 78 9.64 13.46 2.06
CA PHE A 78 9.61 14.10 0.74
C PHE A 78 9.53 15.63 0.84
N VAL A 79 8.91 16.16 1.90
CA VAL A 79 8.94 17.60 2.22
C VAL A 79 10.37 18.04 2.54
N GLU A 80 11.04 17.28 3.42
CA GLU A 80 12.42 17.58 3.80
C GLU A 80 13.40 17.36 2.64
N LEU A 81 13.19 16.33 1.80
CA LEU A 81 13.95 16.10 0.58
C LEU A 81 13.89 17.31 -0.34
N ARG A 82 12.68 17.78 -0.69
CA ARG A 82 12.51 18.97 -1.55
C ARG A 82 13.21 20.19 -0.95
N LYS A 83 13.06 20.42 0.34
CA LYS A 83 13.71 21.53 1.06
C LYS A 83 15.24 21.47 0.96
N ILE A 84 15.84 20.31 1.29
CA ILE A 84 17.30 20.14 1.29
C ILE A 84 17.85 20.22 -0.15
N LEU A 85 17.14 19.66 -1.13
CA LEU A 85 17.54 19.77 -2.53
C LEU A 85 17.55 21.23 -3.00
N ASN A 86 16.50 22.01 -2.68
CA ASN A 86 16.46 23.44 -3.00
C ASN A 86 17.62 24.22 -2.35
N GLU A 87 18.03 23.84 -1.14
CA GLU A 87 19.15 24.49 -0.42
C GLU A 87 20.49 24.29 -1.14
N HIS A 88 20.71 23.11 -1.74
CA HIS A 88 22.01 22.72 -2.33
C HIS A 88 22.06 22.78 -3.86
N PHE A 89 20.93 22.68 -4.55
CA PHE A 89 20.83 22.60 -6.01
C PHE A 89 19.87 23.62 -6.63
N GLY A 90 19.19 24.45 -5.82
CA GLY A 90 18.30 25.48 -6.33
C GLY A 90 19.02 26.59 -7.10
N ASP A 91 18.24 27.39 -7.83
CA ASP A 91 18.77 28.45 -8.69
C ASP A 91 19.66 29.45 -7.93
N GLY A 92 20.78 29.83 -8.56
CA GLY A 92 21.73 30.79 -8.01
C GLY A 92 22.63 30.26 -6.88
N LYS A 93 22.58 28.96 -6.58
CA LYS A 93 23.50 28.31 -5.63
C LYS A 93 24.76 27.82 -6.32
N GLU A 94 25.91 28.00 -5.66
CA GLU A 94 27.16 27.38 -6.11
C GLU A 94 27.09 25.87 -5.86
N ARG A 95 27.32 25.07 -6.91
CA ARG A 95 27.22 23.61 -6.84
C ARG A 95 28.37 23.02 -6.01
N VAL A 96 28.07 22.67 -4.75
CA VAL A 96 29.03 22.04 -3.82
C VAL A 96 29.15 20.53 -4.04
N TYR A 97 28.07 19.87 -4.45
CA TYR A 97 27.99 18.42 -4.62
C TYR A 97 27.85 18.04 -6.10
N ASN A 98 28.45 16.92 -6.49
CA ASN A 98 28.34 16.37 -7.84
C ASN A 98 27.04 15.59 -8.08
N GLY A 99 26.12 15.60 -7.11
CA GLY A 99 24.90 14.80 -7.17
C GLY A 99 24.40 14.41 -5.79
N VAL A 100 23.49 13.43 -5.76
CA VAL A 100 22.78 13.00 -4.56
C VAL A 100 22.79 11.48 -4.46
N VAL A 101 22.91 10.96 -3.24
CA VAL A 101 22.63 9.54 -2.96
C VAL A 101 21.51 9.44 -1.92
N LEU A 102 20.45 8.74 -2.30
CA LEU A 102 19.22 8.57 -1.54
C LEU A 102 19.19 7.18 -0.89
N ASP A 103 19.06 7.14 0.43
CA ASP A 103 18.88 5.91 1.21
C ASP A 103 17.43 5.83 1.74
N ARG A 104 16.75 4.71 1.44
CA ARG A 104 15.41 4.32 1.94
C ARG A 104 14.24 5.23 1.57
N PHE A 105 14.33 6.03 0.50
CA PHE A 105 13.21 6.89 0.09
C PHE A 105 12.00 6.15 -0.50
N ILE A 106 12.15 4.86 -0.79
CA ILE A 106 11.05 3.95 -1.16
C ILE A 106 10.86 2.97 0.00
N ALA A 107 9.78 3.16 0.75
CA ALA A 107 9.51 2.48 2.01
C ALA A 107 8.06 1.98 2.15
N ASN A 108 7.08 2.64 1.55
CA ASN A 108 5.66 2.32 1.71
C ASN A 108 5.01 1.86 0.41
N SER A 109 5.36 2.47 -0.73
CA SER A 109 4.77 2.12 -2.02
C SER A 109 5.63 2.56 -3.20
N GLU A 110 5.32 2.00 -4.37
CA GLU A 110 5.91 2.36 -5.64
C GLU A 110 5.66 3.82 -6.06
N PHE A 111 4.60 4.43 -5.56
CA PHE A 111 4.25 5.82 -5.87
C PHE A 111 5.23 6.83 -5.26
N GLU A 112 5.99 6.43 -4.25
CA GLU A 112 7.06 7.24 -3.67
C GLU A 112 8.16 7.57 -4.69
N ALA A 113 8.31 6.75 -5.74
CA ALA A 113 9.24 7.06 -6.83
C ALA A 113 8.85 8.34 -7.57
N PHE A 114 7.55 8.63 -7.72
CA PHE A 114 7.07 9.88 -8.31
C PHE A 114 7.29 11.06 -7.37
N TYR A 115 7.09 10.89 -6.05
CA TYR A 115 7.42 11.93 -5.07
C TYR A 115 8.90 12.29 -5.06
N VAL A 116 9.78 11.28 -5.13
CA VAL A 116 11.22 11.47 -5.33
C VAL A 116 11.49 12.20 -6.64
N GLN A 117 10.89 11.73 -7.74
CA GLN A 117 11.13 12.30 -9.06
C GLN A 117 10.70 13.77 -9.16
N THR A 118 9.56 14.14 -8.57
CA THR A 118 9.07 15.52 -8.51
C THR A 118 10.04 16.41 -7.73
N ALA A 119 10.53 15.94 -6.58
CA ALA A 119 11.49 16.68 -5.77
C ALA A 119 12.85 16.86 -6.48
N LEU A 120 13.30 15.87 -7.25
CA LEU A 120 14.52 15.97 -8.06
C LEU A 120 14.33 16.95 -9.24
N ARG A 121 13.21 16.85 -9.95
CA ARG A 121 12.90 17.73 -11.09
C ARG A 121 12.79 19.19 -10.69
N SER A 122 12.30 19.51 -9.49
CA SER A 122 12.17 20.89 -9.03
C SER A 122 13.50 21.63 -8.91
N VAL A 123 14.62 20.90 -8.87
CA VAL A 123 16.00 21.45 -8.86
C VAL A 123 16.83 20.97 -10.06
N GLY A 124 16.17 20.49 -11.12
CA GLY A 124 16.85 20.06 -12.34
C GLY A 124 17.74 18.83 -12.19
N LEU A 125 17.50 17.94 -11.22
CA LEU A 125 18.24 16.68 -11.07
C LEU A 125 17.58 15.54 -11.90
N PRO A 126 18.39 14.60 -12.42
CA PRO A 126 17.90 13.55 -13.32
C PRO A 126 17.18 12.43 -12.58
N VAL A 127 16.66 11.46 -13.35
CA VAL A 127 16.12 10.22 -12.78
C VAL A 127 17.19 9.46 -11.99
N PRO A 128 16.85 8.80 -10.86
CA PRO A 128 17.82 7.99 -10.13
C PRO A 128 18.32 6.77 -10.90
N PHE A 129 19.63 6.51 -10.80
CA PHE A 129 20.24 5.22 -11.10
C PHE A 129 20.24 4.36 -9.83
N VAL A 130 19.60 3.20 -9.88
CA VAL A 130 19.16 2.45 -8.71
C VAL A 130 20.00 1.20 -8.52
N PHE A 131 20.54 1.02 -7.31
CA PHE A 131 21.24 -0.20 -6.91
C PHE A 131 20.38 -1.02 -5.94
N MET A 132 20.04 -2.24 -6.33
CA MET A 132 19.39 -3.24 -5.48
C MET A 132 20.44 -4.20 -4.91
N LEU A 133 20.73 -4.08 -3.62
CA LEU A 133 21.61 -5.02 -2.93
C LEU A 133 20.80 -6.28 -2.55
N ALA A 134 20.87 -7.29 -3.41
CA ALA A 134 20.20 -8.57 -3.24
C ALA A 134 21.04 -9.49 -2.35
N ILE A 135 20.50 -9.89 -1.20
CA ILE A 135 21.21 -10.70 -0.20
C ILE A 135 20.27 -11.78 0.34
N ASP A 136 20.83 -12.93 0.74
CA ASP A 136 20.09 -13.94 1.49
C ASP A 136 19.47 -13.34 2.77
N GLN A 137 18.20 -13.67 3.06
CA GLN A 137 17.48 -13.09 4.20
C GLN A 137 18.08 -13.51 5.54
N GLY A 138 18.56 -14.75 5.65
CA GLY A 138 19.21 -15.25 6.87
C GLY A 138 20.53 -14.56 7.13
N LEU A 139 21.36 -14.40 6.09
CA LEU A 139 22.61 -13.64 6.16
C LEU A 139 22.36 -12.17 6.53
N ALA A 140 21.37 -11.54 5.89
CA ALA A 140 21.02 -10.15 6.16
C ALA A 140 20.51 -9.95 7.60
N ALA A 141 19.70 -10.87 8.11
CA ALA A 141 19.23 -10.88 9.49
C ALA A 141 20.41 -11.01 10.47
N LYS A 142 21.34 -11.93 10.22
CA LYS A 142 22.57 -12.11 11.03
C LYS A 142 23.40 -10.83 11.06
N ARG A 143 23.67 -10.22 9.90
CA ARG A 143 24.40 -8.94 9.80
C ARG A 143 23.70 -7.79 10.53
N ALA A 144 22.37 -7.79 10.54
CA ALA A 144 21.59 -6.79 11.27
C ALA A 144 21.62 -7.02 12.79
N GLU A 145 21.62 -8.27 13.24
CA GLU A 145 21.73 -8.67 14.64
C GLU A 145 23.10 -8.32 15.23
N GLU A 146 24.19 -8.61 14.50
CA GLU A 146 25.56 -8.25 14.89
C GLU A 146 25.74 -6.73 15.12
N ARG A 147 24.92 -5.89 14.46
CA ARG A 147 24.91 -4.43 14.64
C ARG A 147 24.01 -3.94 15.78
N GLY A 148 23.37 -4.85 16.54
CA GLY A 148 22.37 -4.49 17.54
C GLY A 148 21.10 -3.84 16.96
N ASP A 149 20.87 -4.03 15.65
CA ASP A 149 19.84 -3.30 14.91
C ASP A 149 18.53 -4.11 14.83
N ASN A 150 18.35 -5.13 15.67
CA ASN A 150 17.17 -6.01 15.65
C ASN A 150 16.10 -5.58 16.67
N LYS A 151 15.43 -4.45 16.41
CA LYS A 151 14.23 -4.05 17.18
C LYS A 151 12.99 -4.78 16.63
N GLY A 152 12.39 -5.67 17.43
CA GLY A 152 11.20 -6.44 17.06
C GLY A 152 10.03 -5.59 16.57
N GLY A 153 9.82 -4.39 17.17
CA GLY A 153 8.75 -3.47 16.79
C GLY A 153 8.78 -2.95 15.34
N ASN A 154 9.87 -3.16 14.61
CA ASN A 154 10.05 -2.64 13.24
C ASN A 154 9.94 -3.71 12.15
N GLN A 155 9.65 -4.98 12.47
CA GLN A 155 9.58 -6.05 11.47
C GLN A 155 8.55 -5.75 10.37
N ARG A 156 7.37 -5.24 10.73
CA ARG A 156 6.33 -4.86 9.78
C ARG A 156 6.83 -3.85 8.75
N TRP A 157 7.45 -2.78 9.21
CA TRP A 157 7.97 -1.72 8.36
C TRP A 157 9.03 -2.24 7.38
N ARG A 158 9.90 -3.17 7.83
CA ARG A 158 10.91 -3.80 6.97
C ARG A 158 10.27 -4.63 5.85
N ALA A 159 9.21 -5.38 6.17
CA ALA A 159 8.51 -6.20 5.18
C ALA A 159 7.75 -5.35 4.16
N VAL A 160 7.21 -4.20 4.58
CA VAL A 160 6.59 -3.21 3.69
C VAL A 160 7.66 -2.53 2.80
N GLU A 161 8.80 -2.11 3.37
CA GLU A 161 9.93 -1.49 2.65
C GLU A 161 10.46 -2.44 1.56
N GLN A 162 10.72 -3.70 1.90
CA GLN A 162 11.21 -4.69 0.95
C GLN A 162 10.23 -4.91 -0.21
N LYS A 163 8.93 -5.01 0.09
CA LYS A 163 7.89 -5.13 -0.93
C LYS A 163 7.85 -3.89 -1.83
N ALA A 164 7.85 -2.69 -1.25
CA ALA A 164 7.83 -1.44 -1.99
C ALA A 164 9.03 -1.36 -2.93
N GLN A 165 10.25 -1.62 -2.43
CA GLN A 165 11.46 -1.63 -3.25
C GLN A 165 11.43 -2.66 -4.37
N ALA A 166 10.94 -3.88 -4.09
CA ALA A 166 10.79 -4.94 -5.09
C ALA A 166 9.85 -4.54 -6.24
N ILE A 167 8.68 -3.96 -5.90
CA ILE A 167 7.71 -3.48 -6.89
C ILE A 167 8.31 -2.32 -7.68
N THR A 168 8.82 -1.28 -7.00
CA THR A 168 9.40 -0.09 -7.64
C THR A 168 10.56 -0.44 -8.56
N ALA A 169 11.45 -1.33 -8.13
CA ALA A 169 12.56 -1.80 -8.95
C ALA A 169 12.05 -2.34 -10.29
N ASN A 170 11.08 -3.24 -10.26
CA ASN A 170 10.59 -3.94 -11.44
C ASN A 170 9.65 -3.08 -12.31
N THR A 171 8.78 -2.27 -11.71
CA THR A 171 7.75 -1.54 -12.46
C THR A 171 8.17 -0.13 -12.85
N VAL A 172 9.13 0.47 -12.15
CA VAL A 172 9.54 1.88 -12.38
C VAL A 172 10.92 1.96 -13.02
N TYR A 173 11.94 1.33 -12.41
CA TYR A 173 13.33 1.58 -12.80
C TYR A 173 13.91 0.56 -13.79
N ALA A 174 13.47 -0.70 -13.75
CA ALA A 174 13.89 -1.71 -14.72
C ALA A 174 13.47 -1.39 -16.16
N PRO A 175 12.22 -0.93 -16.46
CA PRO A 175 11.79 -0.65 -17.83
C PRO A 175 12.60 0.46 -18.51
N ILE A 176 13.17 1.38 -17.73
CA ILE A 176 14.02 2.48 -18.22
C ILE A 176 15.52 2.18 -18.05
N GLN A 177 15.88 0.92 -17.76
CA GLN A 177 17.26 0.44 -17.64
C GLN A 177 18.10 1.12 -16.53
N CYS A 178 17.44 1.74 -15.56
CA CYS A 178 18.08 2.39 -14.42
C CYS A 178 18.26 1.48 -13.20
N LEU A 179 17.74 0.24 -13.22
CA LEU A 179 17.93 -0.72 -12.13
C LEU A 179 19.17 -1.59 -12.35
N LYS A 180 20.01 -1.71 -11.31
CA LYS A 180 21.14 -2.66 -11.24
C LYS A 180 21.08 -3.45 -9.95
N THR A 181 21.09 -4.77 -10.07
CA THR A 181 21.09 -5.68 -8.92
C THR A 181 22.49 -6.17 -8.65
N ILE A 182 22.99 -5.95 -7.43
CA ILE A 182 24.27 -6.48 -6.96
C ILE A 182 23.97 -7.59 -5.98
N ARG A 183 24.45 -8.79 -6.29
CA ARG A 183 24.24 -9.99 -5.49
C ARG A 183 25.30 -10.03 -4.39
N VAL A 184 24.88 -9.90 -3.15
CA VAL A 184 25.75 -9.85 -1.97
C VAL A 184 25.80 -11.24 -1.35
N GLU A 185 26.93 -11.90 -1.52
CA GLU A 185 27.19 -13.23 -0.97
C GLU A 185 27.91 -13.14 0.39
N SER A 186 28.02 -14.28 1.08
CA SER A 186 28.54 -14.34 2.45
C SER A 186 30.04 -14.01 2.59
N ASP A 187 30.80 -14.25 1.54
CA ASP A 187 32.25 -14.06 1.41
C ASP A 187 32.64 -12.65 0.95
N MET A 188 31.70 -11.88 0.40
CA MET A 188 31.94 -10.51 -0.05
C MET A 188 32.13 -9.54 1.12
N THR A 189 33.22 -8.79 1.06
CA THR A 189 33.50 -7.67 1.95
C THR A 189 32.72 -6.41 1.55
N ILE A 190 32.77 -5.38 2.39
CA ILE A 190 32.19 -4.06 2.07
C ILE A 190 32.85 -3.48 0.80
N ASP A 191 34.16 -3.68 0.64
CA ASP A 191 34.93 -3.17 -0.49
C ASP A 191 34.64 -3.93 -1.78
N ASP A 192 34.39 -5.24 -1.72
CA ASP A 192 34.01 -6.03 -2.90
C ASP A 192 32.69 -5.53 -3.49
N VAL A 193 31.68 -5.36 -2.63
CA VAL A 193 30.38 -4.78 -3.04
C VAL A 193 30.57 -3.37 -3.59
N PHE A 194 31.41 -2.55 -2.95
CA PHE A 194 31.64 -1.18 -3.41
C PHE A 194 32.40 -1.11 -4.75
N ASN A 195 33.35 -2.02 -4.97
CA ASN A 195 34.07 -2.14 -6.24
C ASN A 195 33.14 -2.56 -7.37
N GLU A 196 32.17 -3.44 -7.11
CA GLU A 196 31.15 -3.80 -8.09
C GLU A 196 30.21 -2.64 -8.41
N ILE A 197 29.81 -1.83 -7.40
CA ILE A 197 29.07 -0.59 -7.62
C ILE A 197 29.87 0.36 -8.53
N LYS A 198 31.14 0.64 -8.22
CA LYS A 198 31.99 1.53 -9.03
C LYS A 198 32.13 1.03 -10.47
N THR A 199 32.35 -0.27 -10.64
CA THR A 199 32.47 -0.91 -11.96
C THR A 199 31.17 -0.78 -12.75
N THR A 200 30.03 -0.92 -12.07
CA THR A 200 28.71 -0.74 -12.69
C THR A 200 28.47 0.70 -13.11
N ILE A 201 28.84 1.68 -12.27
CA ILE A 201 28.75 3.11 -12.63
C ILE A 201 29.62 3.40 -13.86
N ALA A 202 30.87 2.94 -13.87
CA ALA A 202 31.80 3.19 -14.97
C ALA A 202 31.31 2.61 -16.32
N ASN A 203 30.64 1.45 -16.29
CA ASN A 203 30.31 0.70 -17.50
C ASN A 203 28.84 0.84 -17.95
N GLN A 204 27.92 1.19 -17.05
CA GLN A 204 26.48 1.05 -17.27
C GLN A 204 25.65 2.26 -16.86
N LEU A 205 26.26 3.35 -16.39
CA LEU A 205 25.53 4.59 -16.16
C LEU A 205 25.02 5.13 -17.50
N PRO A 206 23.70 5.34 -17.68
CA PRO A 206 23.18 5.90 -18.92
C PRO A 206 23.77 7.30 -19.18
N PRO A 207 24.23 7.60 -20.41
CA PRO A 207 24.83 8.90 -20.71
C PRO A 207 23.81 10.06 -20.66
N ASP A 208 22.52 9.77 -20.81
CA ASP A 208 21.46 10.77 -20.95
C ASP A 208 20.35 10.61 -19.90
N LEU A 209 20.74 10.56 -18.62
CA LEU A 209 19.78 10.44 -17.50
C LEU A 209 18.79 11.62 -17.41
N PHE A 210 19.11 12.77 -18.01
CA PHE A 210 18.28 13.98 -17.94
C PHE A 210 17.06 13.89 -18.85
N ASN A 211 17.16 13.21 -19.99
CA ASN A 211 16.03 13.03 -20.91
C ASN A 211 15.15 11.83 -20.55
N LEU A 212 15.58 10.98 -19.62
CA LEU A 212 14.76 9.87 -19.15
C LEU A 212 13.57 10.35 -18.31
N GLN A 213 12.46 9.63 -18.44
CA GLN A 213 11.25 9.83 -17.65
C GLN A 213 10.82 8.50 -17.05
N LEU A 214 10.22 8.53 -15.86
CA LEU A 214 9.61 7.33 -15.30
C LEU A 214 8.50 6.82 -16.25
N PRO A 215 8.30 5.49 -16.36
CA PRO A 215 7.26 4.91 -17.21
C PRO A 215 5.88 5.46 -16.87
N ARG A 216 5.07 5.79 -17.89
CA ARG A 216 3.70 6.26 -17.67
C ARG A 216 2.81 5.16 -17.10
N GLU A 217 3.05 3.92 -17.49
CA GLU A 217 2.35 2.73 -17.04
C GLU A 217 2.50 2.52 -15.52
N ALA A 218 3.63 2.94 -14.96
CA ALA A 218 3.88 2.85 -13.52
C ALA A 218 2.99 3.79 -12.68
N ARG A 219 2.37 4.81 -13.31
CA ARG A 219 1.40 5.70 -12.65
C ARG A 219 0.07 5.03 -12.38
N ARG A 220 -0.22 3.91 -13.06
CA ARG A 220 -1.50 3.18 -13.00
C ARG A 220 -2.72 4.07 -13.24
N GLU A 221 -2.55 5.10 -14.07
CA GLU A 221 -3.64 5.93 -14.54
C GLU A 221 -4.54 5.12 -15.49
N VAL A 222 -5.84 5.26 -15.28
CA VAL A 222 -6.89 4.84 -16.22
C VAL A 222 -7.50 6.08 -16.86
N GLU A 223 -8.30 5.89 -17.91
CA GLU A 223 -8.91 7.02 -18.65
C GLU A 223 -9.65 7.98 -17.70
N GLY A 224 -9.32 9.28 -17.78
CA GLY A 224 -9.89 10.33 -16.95
C GLY A 224 -9.31 10.47 -15.54
N THR A 225 -8.24 9.75 -15.21
CA THR A 225 -7.56 9.85 -13.90
C THR A 225 -6.13 10.34 -14.04
N VAL A 226 -5.70 11.22 -13.14
CA VAL A 226 -4.34 11.79 -13.12
C VAL A 226 -3.73 11.62 -11.75
N LEU A 227 -2.54 11.01 -11.66
CA LEU A 227 -1.83 10.81 -10.41
C LEU A 227 -1.38 12.15 -9.82
N VAL A 228 -1.66 12.36 -8.52
CA VAL A 228 -1.10 13.50 -7.78
C VAL A 228 0.35 13.19 -7.41
N GLU A 229 1.30 13.71 -8.19
CA GLU A 229 2.75 13.52 -8.00
C GLU A 229 3.38 14.50 -6.98
N ASP A 230 2.65 15.52 -6.54
CA ASP A 230 3.11 16.40 -5.45
C ASP A 230 2.74 15.79 -4.09
N TYR A 231 3.75 15.37 -3.34
CA TYR A 231 3.59 14.79 -2.03
C TYR A 231 2.92 15.74 -1.02
N GLU A 232 3.22 17.04 -1.06
CA GLU A 232 2.64 18.02 -0.13
C GLU A 232 1.14 18.15 -0.37
N LEU A 233 0.73 18.21 -1.64
CA LEU A 233 -0.67 18.22 -2.04
C LEU A 233 -1.38 16.91 -1.67
N TYR A 234 -0.75 15.76 -1.93
CA TYR A 234 -1.29 14.47 -1.48
C TYR A 234 -1.54 14.46 0.04
N MET A 235 -0.58 14.96 0.83
CA MET A 235 -0.71 15.03 2.29
C MET A 235 -1.81 16.00 2.74
N GLU A 236 -1.97 17.14 2.06
CA GLU A 236 -3.09 18.08 2.28
C GLU A 236 -4.44 17.36 2.08
N LEU A 237 -4.63 16.74 0.91
CA LEU A 237 -5.87 16.05 0.57
C LEU A 237 -6.16 14.86 1.50
N ALA A 238 -5.14 14.09 1.86
CA ALA A 238 -5.26 12.99 2.83
C ALA A 238 -5.67 13.51 4.23
N ASN A 239 -5.10 14.64 4.67
CA ASN A 239 -5.50 15.28 5.91
C ASN A 239 -6.95 15.78 5.85
N ASP A 240 -7.39 16.30 4.72
CA ASP A 240 -8.76 16.79 4.53
C ASP A 240 -9.80 15.67 4.61
N VAL A 241 -9.51 14.50 4.03
CA VAL A 241 -10.31 13.28 4.25
C VAL A 241 -10.47 13.01 5.76
N HIS A 242 -9.37 13.06 6.52
CA HIS A 242 -9.41 12.81 7.96
C HIS A 242 -10.10 13.93 8.75
N THR A 243 -10.04 15.17 8.29
CA THR A 243 -10.79 16.31 8.85
C THR A 243 -12.29 16.10 8.69
N VAL A 244 -12.76 15.70 7.49
CA VAL A 244 -14.18 15.39 7.22
C VAL A 244 -14.66 14.24 8.09
N VAL A 245 -13.82 13.22 8.27
CA VAL A 245 -14.08 12.08 9.14
C VAL A 245 -13.97 12.46 10.63
N GLY A 246 -13.49 13.65 11.00
CA GLY A 246 -13.30 14.06 12.39
C GLY A 246 -12.16 13.31 13.11
N ASN A 247 -11.23 12.70 12.37
CA ASN A 247 -10.06 12.02 12.91
C ASN A 247 -8.85 12.97 13.01
N LEU A 248 -8.91 13.93 13.94
CA LEU A 248 -7.88 14.95 14.09
C LEU A 248 -6.66 14.50 14.93
N ARG A 249 -6.76 13.42 15.72
CA ARG A 249 -5.68 12.98 16.62
C ARG A 249 -5.24 11.54 16.40
N GLY A 250 -5.93 10.78 15.56
CA GLY A 250 -5.59 9.38 15.28
C GLY A 250 -4.62 9.25 14.11
N ARG A 251 -4.40 7.99 13.72
CA ARG A 251 -3.64 7.63 12.52
C ARG A 251 -4.29 8.21 11.26
N ARG A 252 -3.49 8.89 10.44
CA ARG A 252 -3.91 9.54 9.17
C ARG A 252 -3.26 8.93 7.93
N ASP A 253 -2.62 7.78 8.11
CA ASP A 253 -1.88 7.01 7.10
C ASP A 253 -2.71 5.86 6.51
N SER A 254 -4.03 5.85 6.74
CA SER A 254 -4.91 4.77 6.29
C SER A 254 -6.26 5.31 5.86
N ALA A 255 -6.78 4.78 4.75
CA ALA A 255 -8.11 5.15 4.27
C ALA A 255 -9.17 4.82 5.35
N PRO A 256 -10.12 5.73 5.63
CA PRO A 256 -11.23 5.51 6.56
C PRO A 256 -12.30 4.59 5.94
N LEU A 257 -11.91 3.46 5.38
CA LEU A 257 -12.80 2.51 4.73
C LEU A 257 -13.08 1.30 5.61
N SER A 258 -14.26 0.72 5.45
CA SER A 258 -14.60 -0.60 5.99
C SER A 258 -13.92 -1.69 5.17
N ASN A 259 -13.45 -2.73 5.86
CA ASN A 259 -12.88 -3.93 5.28
C ASN A 259 -13.71 -5.14 5.71
N VAL A 260 -13.94 -6.06 4.77
CA VAL A 260 -14.63 -7.32 5.05
C VAL A 260 -13.85 -8.10 6.11
N GLY A 261 -14.53 -8.45 7.21
CA GLY A 261 -13.90 -9.12 8.35
C GLY A 261 -14.24 -10.60 8.48
N ALA A 262 -15.12 -11.16 7.64
CA ALA A 262 -15.52 -12.56 7.73
C ALA A 262 -15.88 -13.18 6.37
N HIS A 263 -15.74 -14.51 6.30
CA HIS A 263 -16.27 -15.34 5.22
C HIS A 263 -17.56 -16.03 5.67
N LEU A 264 -18.54 -16.10 4.77
CA LEU A 264 -19.78 -16.83 5.00
C LEU A 264 -19.56 -18.32 4.67
N ASP A 265 -19.91 -19.18 5.60
CA ASP A 265 -19.77 -20.64 5.54
C ASP A 265 -21.01 -21.33 6.15
N LYS A 266 -21.03 -22.67 6.18
CA LYS A 266 -22.15 -23.45 6.74
C LYS A 266 -22.47 -23.13 8.20
N GLU A 267 -21.52 -22.63 8.98
CA GLU A 267 -21.74 -22.36 10.41
C GLU A 267 -22.77 -21.25 10.66
N TYR A 268 -22.87 -20.28 9.75
CA TYR A 268 -23.84 -19.19 9.83
C TYR A 268 -25.29 -19.67 9.81
N PHE A 269 -25.54 -20.85 9.22
CA PHE A 269 -26.86 -21.46 9.13
C PHE A 269 -27.06 -22.58 10.16
N SER A 270 -26.02 -22.95 10.91
CA SER A 270 -26.09 -23.99 11.94
C SER A 270 -27.01 -23.60 13.09
N PHE A 271 -27.86 -24.53 13.54
CA PHE A 271 -28.70 -24.34 14.72
C PHE A 271 -27.91 -24.16 16.01
N ALA A 272 -26.66 -24.65 16.06
CA ALA A 272 -25.76 -24.45 17.20
C ALA A 272 -25.36 -22.98 17.36
N ASN A 273 -25.31 -22.20 16.27
CA ASN A 273 -24.84 -20.82 16.25
C ASN A 273 -25.97 -19.80 16.09
N LYS A 274 -26.92 -19.80 17.03
CA LYS A 274 -28.09 -18.89 17.03
C LYS A 274 -27.73 -17.41 16.81
N ARG A 275 -26.60 -16.96 17.36
CA ARG A 275 -26.12 -15.57 17.22
C ARG A 275 -25.76 -15.21 15.78
N LEU A 276 -25.07 -16.08 15.06
CA LEU A 276 -24.70 -15.85 13.65
C LEU A 276 -25.95 -15.84 12.78
N ARG A 277 -26.85 -16.80 13.00
CA ARG A 277 -28.12 -16.87 12.27
C ARG A 277 -28.99 -15.62 12.50
N SER A 278 -29.06 -15.10 13.72
CA SER A 278 -29.78 -13.86 14.02
C SER A 278 -29.14 -12.61 13.40
N GLN A 279 -27.85 -12.63 13.07
CA GLN A 279 -27.22 -11.51 12.36
C GLN A 279 -27.64 -11.48 10.89
N LEU A 280 -27.81 -12.65 10.26
CA LEU A 280 -28.23 -12.77 8.87
C LEU A 280 -29.59 -12.09 8.62
N THR A 281 -30.50 -12.09 9.61
CA THR A 281 -31.88 -11.62 9.44
C THR A 281 -32.02 -10.12 9.17
N THR A 282 -30.96 -9.32 9.35
CA THR A 282 -30.98 -7.87 9.07
C THR A 282 -30.04 -7.48 7.93
N MET A 283 -29.42 -8.47 7.26
CA MET A 283 -28.41 -8.22 6.24
C MET A 283 -29.02 -7.89 4.89
N HIS A 284 -28.40 -6.92 4.23
CA HIS A 284 -28.58 -6.65 2.82
C HIS A 284 -27.43 -7.29 2.04
N VAL A 285 -27.73 -7.81 0.87
CA VAL A 285 -26.77 -8.51 0.01
C VAL A 285 -26.56 -7.70 -1.26
N THR A 286 -25.32 -7.65 -1.74
CA THR A 286 -24.96 -7.07 -3.04
C THR A 286 -23.94 -7.95 -3.75
N LEU A 287 -23.80 -7.77 -5.07
CA LEU A 287 -22.79 -8.44 -5.88
C LEU A 287 -21.40 -7.88 -5.53
N LYS A 288 -20.45 -8.78 -5.28
CA LYS A 288 -19.04 -8.41 -5.13
C LYS A 288 -18.41 -8.39 -6.53
N ALA A 289 -17.96 -7.23 -6.98
CA ALA A 289 -17.14 -7.18 -8.18
C ALA A 289 -15.68 -7.51 -7.82
N ASP A 290 -14.88 -7.86 -8.80
CA ASP A 290 -13.43 -7.97 -8.69
C ASP A 290 -12.79 -6.62 -9.03
N GLY A 291 -13.23 -5.56 -8.32
CA GLY A 291 -12.75 -4.20 -8.51
C GLY A 291 -11.82 -3.74 -7.40
N LEU A 292 -11.26 -2.55 -7.59
CA LEU A 292 -10.40 -1.90 -6.59
C LEU A 292 -11.23 -1.02 -5.66
N ARG A 293 -11.11 -1.25 -4.35
CA ARG A 293 -11.73 -0.40 -3.32
C ARG A 293 -11.14 1.01 -3.36
N PHE A 294 -12.01 2.00 -3.50
CA PHE A 294 -11.64 3.39 -3.75
C PHE A 294 -12.53 4.34 -2.95
N LEU A 295 -11.92 5.26 -2.22
CA LEU A 295 -12.60 6.36 -1.55
C LEU A 295 -12.66 7.53 -2.52
N VAL A 296 -13.86 7.97 -2.88
CA VAL A 296 -14.07 9.12 -3.76
C VAL A 296 -14.53 10.31 -2.95
N MET A 297 -13.80 11.41 -3.09
CA MET A 297 -14.05 12.67 -2.40
C MET A 297 -14.39 13.76 -3.42
N LYS A 298 -15.47 14.49 -3.21
CA LYS A 298 -15.67 15.77 -3.89
C LYS A 298 -15.15 16.89 -2.99
N HIS A 299 -13.90 17.29 -3.24
CA HIS A 299 -13.21 18.39 -2.59
C HIS A 299 -13.78 19.74 -3.07
N LYS A 300 -14.06 20.66 -2.14
CA LYS A 300 -14.73 21.94 -2.45
C LYS A 300 -13.98 22.83 -3.43
N THR A 301 -12.64 22.80 -3.41
CA THR A 301 -11.79 23.66 -4.28
C THR A 301 -11.05 22.90 -5.37
N ARG A 302 -11.02 21.56 -5.33
CA ARG A 302 -10.21 20.72 -6.22
C ARG A 302 -11.06 19.78 -7.08
N GLY A 303 -12.37 19.73 -6.85
CA GLY A 303 -13.27 18.83 -7.55
C GLY A 303 -13.16 17.39 -7.04
N TYR A 304 -13.08 16.41 -7.93
CA TYR A 304 -13.14 15.00 -7.59
C TYR A 304 -11.75 14.40 -7.39
N ILE A 305 -11.54 13.81 -6.21
CA ILE A 305 -10.29 13.15 -5.81
C ILE A 305 -10.59 11.70 -5.42
N GLY A 306 -9.72 10.79 -5.85
CA GLY A 306 -9.83 9.37 -5.58
C GLY A 306 -8.65 8.82 -4.80
N PHE A 307 -8.92 8.04 -3.76
CA PHE A 307 -7.88 7.35 -2.98
C PHE A 307 -8.11 5.84 -3.04
N PRO A 308 -7.10 5.04 -3.41
CA PRO A 308 -7.19 3.61 -3.22
C PRO A 308 -7.18 3.26 -1.73
N SER A 309 -7.72 2.09 -1.40
CA SER A 309 -7.73 1.57 -0.02
C SER A 309 -6.38 1.55 0.69
N ALA A 310 -5.28 1.40 -0.05
CA ALA A 310 -3.92 1.45 0.49
C ALA A 310 -3.54 2.83 1.05
N PHE A 311 -4.17 3.91 0.54
CA PHE A 311 -3.98 5.28 1.00
C PHE A 311 -2.51 5.72 0.97
N THR A 312 -1.84 5.44 -0.15
CA THR A 312 -0.42 5.78 -0.39
C THR A 312 -0.23 6.87 -1.45
N HIS A 313 -1.30 7.16 -2.20
CA HIS A 313 -1.36 8.14 -3.28
C HIS A 313 -2.84 8.51 -3.52
N CYS A 314 -3.08 9.49 -4.38
CA CYS A 314 -4.42 9.82 -4.86
C CYS A 314 -4.39 10.25 -6.32
N TYR A 315 -5.57 10.26 -6.93
CA TYR A 315 -5.79 10.70 -8.30
C TYR A 315 -6.78 11.86 -8.34
N GLU A 316 -6.55 12.81 -9.23
CA GLU A 316 -7.58 13.72 -9.70
C GLU A 316 -8.49 12.96 -10.67
N LEU A 317 -9.80 13.12 -10.49
CA LEU A 317 -10.85 12.44 -11.26
C LEU A 317 -11.72 13.44 -12.03
N ASN A 318 -11.29 14.69 -12.16
CA ASN A 318 -12.12 15.77 -12.71
C ASN A 318 -12.55 15.49 -14.15
N ASP A 319 -11.62 15.04 -15.00
CA ASP A 319 -11.89 14.66 -16.38
C ASP A 319 -12.88 13.49 -16.46
N LEU A 320 -12.76 12.53 -15.55
CA LEU A 320 -13.68 11.40 -15.45
C LEU A 320 -15.11 11.82 -15.05
N PHE A 321 -15.26 12.91 -14.30
CA PHE A 321 -16.55 13.48 -13.89
C PHE A 321 -17.00 14.66 -14.79
N GLU A 322 -16.37 14.88 -15.94
CA GLU A 322 -16.78 15.92 -16.87
C GLU A 322 -18.26 15.74 -17.29
N GLY A 323 -19.04 16.82 -17.18
CA GLY A 323 -20.49 16.79 -17.46
C GLY A 323 -21.36 16.12 -16.38
N VAL A 324 -20.77 15.65 -15.28
CA VAL A 324 -21.51 15.02 -14.16
C VAL A 324 -21.83 16.05 -13.09
N GLU A 325 -23.09 16.48 -13.03
CA GLU A 325 -23.57 17.40 -12.00
C GLU A 325 -24.06 16.66 -10.75
N MET A 326 -23.43 16.98 -9.62
CA MET A 326 -23.84 16.49 -8.29
C MET A 326 -24.04 17.67 -7.34
N ALA A 327 -25.29 17.89 -6.95
CA ALA A 327 -25.73 18.95 -6.05
C ALA A 327 -26.45 18.38 -4.81
N PRO A 328 -26.49 19.09 -3.66
CA PRO A 328 -27.19 18.61 -2.47
C PRO A 328 -28.70 18.54 -2.68
N LYS A 329 -29.35 17.50 -2.11
CA LYS A 329 -30.82 17.44 -1.98
C LYS A 329 -31.25 17.92 -0.57
N PRO A 330 -32.46 18.49 -0.41
CA PRO A 330 -32.94 18.93 0.91
C PRO A 330 -33.34 17.74 1.78
N TYR A 331 -32.45 17.33 2.69
CA TYR A 331 -32.70 16.23 3.63
C TYR A 331 -33.33 16.69 4.96
N THR A 332 -34.52 17.28 4.90
CA THR A 332 -35.20 17.88 6.07
C THR A 332 -35.44 16.89 7.22
N GLU A 333 -35.78 15.64 6.91
CA GLU A 333 -36.03 14.58 7.90
C GLU A 333 -34.74 14.02 8.54
N LEU A 334 -33.59 14.27 7.92
CA LEU A 334 -32.29 13.70 8.32
C LEU A 334 -31.42 14.68 9.11
N LYS A 335 -31.95 15.85 9.48
CA LYS A 335 -31.23 16.91 10.22
C LYS A 335 -30.47 16.41 11.45
N LYS A 336 -31.02 15.43 12.18
CA LYS A 336 -30.37 14.86 13.37
C LYS A 336 -29.00 14.20 13.10
N TRP A 337 -28.75 13.77 11.87
CA TRP A 337 -27.49 13.16 11.43
C TRP A 337 -26.58 14.13 10.70
N MET A 338 -27.01 15.37 10.49
CA MET A 338 -26.17 16.39 9.90
C MET A 338 -25.04 16.76 10.87
N ASN A 339 -23.88 17.07 10.31
CA ASN A 339 -22.77 17.67 11.00
C ASN A 339 -22.97 19.18 11.03
N ASP A 340 -23.06 19.77 12.23
CA ASP A 340 -23.27 21.21 12.43
C ASP A 340 -22.18 22.08 11.78
N LYS A 341 -21.00 21.50 11.53
CA LYS A 341 -19.86 22.15 10.88
C LYS A 341 -19.73 21.82 9.39
N SER A 342 -20.76 21.29 8.73
CA SER A 342 -20.70 20.86 7.33
C SER A 342 -20.18 21.93 6.37
N CYS A 343 -20.51 23.21 6.63
CA CYS A 343 -20.06 24.33 5.81
C CYS A 343 -18.54 24.55 5.90
N GLU A 344 -17.90 24.21 7.02
CA GLU A 344 -16.46 24.39 7.28
C GLU A 344 -15.61 23.21 6.77
N LEU A 345 -16.21 22.07 6.46
CA LEU A 345 -15.47 20.89 6.00
C LEU A 345 -14.92 21.07 4.58
N PRO A 346 -13.76 20.49 4.23
CA PRO A 346 -13.14 20.64 2.91
C PRO A 346 -13.83 19.84 1.79
N ALA A 347 -14.74 18.93 2.13
CA ALA A 347 -15.46 18.06 1.18
C ALA A 347 -16.96 18.30 1.20
N ASP A 348 -17.60 18.06 0.05
CA ASP A 348 -19.05 17.91 -0.06
C ASP A 348 -19.49 16.48 0.30
N PHE A 349 -18.71 15.48 -0.12
CA PHE A 349 -18.96 14.07 0.20
C PHE A 349 -17.69 13.20 0.19
N LEU A 350 -17.80 12.04 0.83
CA LEU A 350 -16.87 10.92 0.85
C LEU A 350 -17.64 9.62 0.59
N LEU A 351 -17.52 9.10 -0.62
CA LEU A 351 -18.17 7.87 -1.07
C LEU A 351 -17.22 6.68 -0.96
N ASP A 352 -17.74 5.58 -0.43
CA ASP A 352 -17.09 4.29 -0.44
C ASP A 352 -17.48 3.57 -1.74
N THR A 353 -16.50 3.38 -2.63
CA THR A 353 -16.74 2.88 -3.98
C THR A 353 -15.84 1.69 -4.32
N GLU A 354 -16.18 1.03 -5.42
CA GLU A 354 -15.34 0.05 -6.08
C GLU A 354 -15.19 0.45 -7.55
N VAL A 355 -13.95 0.60 -8.00
CA VAL A 355 -13.61 0.91 -9.39
C VAL A 355 -13.52 -0.41 -10.17
N VAL A 356 -14.28 -0.50 -11.26
CA VAL A 356 -14.13 -1.56 -12.27
C VAL A 356 -13.86 -0.88 -13.61
N VAL A 357 -12.86 -1.36 -14.35
CA VAL A 357 -12.49 -0.79 -15.65
C VAL A 357 -13.07 -1.67 -16.76
N HIS A 358 -14.05 -1.11 -17.48
CA HIS A 358 -14.68 -1.74 -18.64
C HIS A 358 -14.10 -1.13 -19.91
N GLU A 359 -13.47 -1.92 -20.77
CA GLU A 359 -12.94 -1.43 -22.07
C GLU A 359 -12.10 -0.14 -21.93
N LYS A 360 -11.24 -0.06 -20.90
CA LYS A 360 -10.41 1.11 -20.51
C LYS A 360 -11.14 2.26 -19.80
N LYS A 361 -12.46 2.23 -19.70
CA LYS A 361 -13.26 3.24 -18.99
C LYS A 361 -13.56 2.79 -17.56
N PRO A 362 -13.15 3.56 -16.53
CA PRO A 362 -13.47 3.23 -15.16
C PRO A 362 -14.94 3.56 -14.83
N THR A 363 -15.60 2.66 -14.11
CA THR A 363 -16.90 2.88 -13.48
C THR A 363 -16.76 2.73 -11.96
N LEU A 364 -17.22 3.75 -11.24
CA LEU A 364 -17.26 3.86 -9.79
C LEU A 364 -18.60 3.31 -9.27
N TYR A 365 -18.58 2.09 -8.76
CA TYR A 365 -19.73 1.49 -8.11
C TYR A 365 -19.82 1.93 -6.66
N ILE A 366 -20.85 2.69 -6.31
CA ILE A 366 -21.10 3.14 -4.94
C ILE A 366 -21.59 1.97 -4.11
N ILE A 367 -20.89 1.74 -2.99
CA ILE A 367 -21.19 0.70 -2.01
C ILE A 367 -21.85 1.34 -0.79
N ASP A 368 -21.27 2.44 -0.30
CA ASP A 368 -21.75 3.16 0.88
C ASP A 368 -21.22 4.60 0.86
N PHE A 369 -21.50 5.38 1.91
CA PHE A 369 -20.86 6.67 2.14
C PHE A 369 -20.42 6.84 3.59
N ILE A 370 -19.35 7.60 3.79
CA ILE A 370 -18.88 8.02 5.11
C ILE A 370 -19.45 9.39 5.46
N TYR A 371 -19.44 10.29 4.49
CA TYR A 371 -19.95 11.66 4.59
C TYR A 371 -20.68 12.02 3.29
N PHE A 372 -21.85 12.65 3.37
CA PHE A 372 -22.62 12.99 2.18
C PHE A 372 -23.47 14.25 2.39
N TRP A 373 -23.03 15.38 1.84
CA TRP A 373 -23.72 16.67 1.90
C TRP A 373 -24.18 17.05 3.33
N GLY A 374 -23.25 16.96 4.28
CA GLY A 374 -23.54 17.22 5.70
C GLY A 374 -23.93 16.00 6.51
N LEU A 375 -24.44 14.92 5.90
CA LEU A 375 -24.82 13.70 6.63
C LEU A 375 -23.57 12.91 7.06
N ASP A 376 -23.51 12.57 8.35
CA ASP A 376 -22.48 11.69 8.90
C ASP A 376 -22.95 10.23 8.89
N GLY A 377 -22.45 9.45 7.92
CA GLY A 377 -22.82 8.04 7.72
C GLY A 377 -22.49 7.15 8.93
N ARG A 378 -21.54 7.54 9.78
CA ARG A 378 -21.18 6.79 11.00
C ARG A 378 -22.27 6.85 12.06
N ARG A 379 -23.11 7.87 12.03
CA ARG A 379 -24.25 8.07 12.96
C ARG A 379 -25.54 7.44 12.42
N MET A 380 -25.53 6.95 11.19
CA MET A 380 -26.67 6.35 10.50
C MET A 380 -26.55 4.84 10.49
N GLN A 381 -27.69 4.15 10.53
CA GLN A 381 -27.74 2.72 10.21
C GLN A 381 -27.63 2.52 8.70
N PHE A 382 -27.12 1.37 8.25
CA PHE A 382 -26.92 1.11 6.83
C PHE A 382 -28.20 1.27 6.00
N GLU A 383 -29.35 0.81 6.48
CA GLU A 383 -30.63 0.94 5.74
C GLU A 383 -30.99 2.42 5.48
N GLN A 384 -30.67 3.31 6.42
CA GLN A 384 -30.87 4.76 6.25
C GLN A 384 -29.89 5.33 5.22
N ARG A 385 -28.62 4.90 5.24
CA ARG A 385 -27.63 5.30 4.23
C ARG A 385 -28.02 4.81 2.85
N LEU A 386 -28.45 3.55 2.73
CA LEU A 386 -28.93 2.94 1.50
C LEU A 386 -30.16 3.68 0.95
N LYS A 387 -31.09 4.09 1.81
CA LYS A 387 -32.24 4.91 1.40
C LYS A 387 -31.78 6.24 0.78
N VAL A 388 -30.87 6.96 1.43
CA VAL A 388 -30.30 8.22 0.92
C VAL A 388 -29.62 8.02 -0.43
N LEU A 389 -28.79 6.98 -0.57
CA LEU A 389 -28.10 6.68 -1.81
C LEU A 389 -29.09 6.35 -2.95
N ARG A 390 -30.11 5.53 -2.68
CA ARG A 390 -31.14 5.19 -3.68
C ARG A 390 -31.95 6.40 -4.11
N GLU A 391 -32.36 7.24 -3.17
CA GLU A 391 -33.09 8.48 -3.49
C GLU A 391 -32.22 9.46 -4.27
N TYR A 392 -30.91 9.49 -4.03
CA TYR A 392 -30.02 10.38 -4.73
C TYR A 392 -29.66 9.88 -6.13
N PHE A 393 -29.17 8.65 -6.22
CA PHE A 393 -28.64 8.05 -7.46
C PHE A 393 -29.70 7.30 -8.28
N GLY A 394 -30.87 7.00 -7.73
CA GLY A 394 -31.96 6.35 -8.47
C GLY A 394 -32.54 7.22 -9.59
N ASP A 395 -32.42 8.55 -9.48
CA ASP A 395 -32.87 9.51 -10.50
C ASP A 395 -31.82 9.74 -11.61
N MET A 396 -30.61 9.20 -11.45
CA MET A 396 -29.51 9.39 -12.40
C MET A 396 -29.66 8.44 -13.60
N LYS A 397 -29.50 8.96 -14.82
CA LYS A 397 -29.67 8.19 -16.07
C LYS A 397 -28.44 7.32 -16.36
N PRO A 398 -28.55 5.98 -16.49
CA PRO A 398 -27.39 5.08 -16.54
C PRO A 398 -26.52 5.16 -17.80
N GLN A 399 -26.99 5.73 -18.92
CA GLN A 399 -26.24 5.74 -20.17
C GLN A 399 -24.98 6.63 -20.06
N GLY A 400 -23.80 6.01 -20.05
CA GLY A 400 -22.51 6.69 -20.10
C GLY A 400 -22.00 7.20 -18.74
N GLN A 401 -22.52 6.71 -17.62
CA GLN A 401 -22.13 7.22 -16.31
C GLN A 401 -20.83 6.63 -15.79
N VAL A 402 -19.91 7.51 -15.38
CA VAL A 402 -18.76 7.18 -14.51
C VAL A 402 -19.20 6.53 -13.21
N ILE A 403 -20.36 6.88 -12.66
CA ILE A 403 -20.78 6.51 -11.31
C ILE A 403 -22.09 5.73 -11.36
N ALA A 404 -22.16 4.61 -10.63
CA ALA A 404 -23.32 3.75 -10.58
C ALA A 404 -23.57 3.27 -9.16
N MET A 405 -24.83 3.16 -8.74
CA MET A 405 -25.18 2.61 -7.44
C MET A 405 -25.20 1.08 -7.51
N LYS A 406 -24.61 0.39 -6.52
CA LYS A 406 -24.80 -1.06 -6.41
C LYS A 406 -26.21 -1.42 -5.98
N ASP A 407 -26.72 -2.49 -6.56
CA ASP A 407 -27.98 -3.09 -6.15
C ASP A 407 -27.81 -3.85 -4.83
N TYR A 408 -28.66 -3.53 -3.86
CA TYR A 408 -28.77 -4.23 -2.58
C TYR A 408 -30.14 -4.89 -2.47
N VAL A 409 -30.20 -6.13 -2.02
CA VAL A 409 -31.48 -6.80 -1.73
C VAL A 409 -31.46 -7.35 -0.31
N PRO A 410 -32.62 -7.46 0.36
CA PRO A 410 -32.74 -8.26 1.57
C PRO A 410 -32.20 -9.68 1.36
N ILE A 411 -31.57 -10.29 2.37
CA ILE A 411 -30.97 -11.62 2.27
C ILE A 411 -31.90 -12.71 1.71
N ASN A 412 -33.19 -12.65 2.04
CA ASN A 412 -34.19 -13.61 1.56
C ASN A 412 -34.62 -13.39 0.10
N LYS A 413 -34.11 -12.35 -0.56
CA LYS A 413 -34.30 -12.05 -1.98
C LYS A 413 -33.03 -12.27 -2.81
N ILE A 414 -32.02 -12.93 -2.25
CA ILE A 414 -30.71 -13.15 -2.90
C ILE A 414 -30.80 -13.75 -4.31
N ARG A 415 -31.82 -14.56 -4.59
CA ARG A 415 -32.06 -15.16 -5.91
C ARG A 415 -32.14 -14.11 -7.02
N THR A 416 -32.72 -12.95 -6.76
CA THR A 416 -32.84 -11.90 -7.78
C THR A 416 -31.48 -11.37 -8.22
N LEU A 417 -30.53 -11.24 -7.28
CA LEU A 417 -29.15 -10.85 -7.58
C LEU A 417 -28.39 -11.96 -8.30
N VAL A 418 -28.59 -13.22 -7.92
CA VAL A 418 -27.90 -14.36 -8.56
C VAL A 418 -28.37 -14.53 -10.01
N GLU A 419 -29.66 -14.37 -10.27
CA GLU A 419 -30.21 -14.37 -11.62
C GLU A 419 -29.71 -13.18 -12.43
N GLU A 420 -29.56 -12.02 -11.80
CA GLU A 420 -28.98 -10.84 -12.45
C GLU A 420 -27.49 -11.03 -12.77
N MET A 421 -26.72 -11.61 -11.86
CA MET A 421 -25.32 -11.98 -12.07
C MET A 421 -25.16 -12.92 -13.26
N LYS A 422 -26.07 -13.90 -13.42
CA LYS A 422 -26.09 -14.80 -14.59
C LYS A 422 -26.43 -14.07 -15.90
N ARG A 423 -27.15 -12.94 -15.85
CA ARG A 423 -27.51 -12.13 -17.03
C ARG A 423 -26.45 -11.09 -17.38
N ARG A 424 -25.84 -10.44 -16.38
CA ARG A 424 -24.85 -9.37 -16.54
C ARG A 424 -23.45 -9.97 -16.66
N THR A 425 -23.07 -10.41 -17.86
CA THR A 425 -21.72 -10.92 -18.14
C THR A 425 -20.64 -9.84 -18.15
N GLU A 426 -21.03 -8.57 -18.15
CA GLU A 426 -20.13 -7.41 -18.20
C GLU A 426 -19.45 -7.12 -16.86
N LEU A 427 -20.08 -7.47 -15.73
CA LEU A 427 -19.50 -7.24 -14.41
C LEU A 427 -18.61 -8.43 -14.02
N PRO A 428 -17.33 -8.21 -13.64
CA PRO A 428 -16.47 -9.27 -13.12
C PRO A 428 -16.92 -9.62 -11.69
N VAL A 429 -18.07 -10.26 -11.55
CA VAL A 429 -18.62 -10.63 -10.24
C VAL A 429 -17.91 -11.89 -9.75
N ASP A 430 -17.28 -11.79 -8.58
CA ASP A 430 -16.50 -12.88 -7.98
C ASP A 430 -17.12 -13.40 -6.68
N GLY A 431 -18.27 -12.86 -6.28
CA GLY A 431 -18.96 -13.28 -5.06
C GLY A 431 -20.09 -12.34 -4.63
N LEU A 432 -20.37 -12.40 -3.33
CA LEU A 432 -21.45 -11.67 -2.68
C LEU A 432 -20.93 -10.99 -1.41
N ILE A 433 -21.44 -9.78 -1.13
CA ILE A 433 -21.19 -9.07 0.12
C ILE A 433 -22.50 -9.01 0.92
N PHE A 434 -22.42 -9.39 2.19
CA PHE A 434 -23.50 -9.31 3.16
C PHE A 434 -23.20 -8.18 4.14
N GLN A 435 -23.96 -7.09 3.99
CA GLN A 435 -23.85 -5.87 4.76
C GLN A 435 -24.86 -5.90 5.92
N HIS A 436 -24.37 -5.84 7.15
CA HIS A 436 -25.21 -5.72 8.35
C HIS A 436 -25.82 -4.31 8.48
N ASN A 437 -26.95 -4.21 9.17
CA ASN A 437 -27.66 -2.95 9.39
C ASN A 437 -27.09 -2.10 10.54
N GLY A 438 -25.77 -1.93 10.58
CA GLY A 438 -25.07 -1.15 11.61
C GLY A 438 -24.54 0.20 11.11
N SER A 439 -23.92 0.94 12.03
CA SER A 439 -23.11 2.10 11.70
C SER A 439 -21.89 1.71 10.87
N TYR A 440 -21.41 2.64 10.03
CA TYR A 440 -20.19 2.46 9.26
C TYR A 440 -18.97 2.29 10.19
N ARG A 441 -18.17 1.25 9.96
CA ARG A 441 -16.98 0.93 10.77
C ARG A 441 -15.72 1.01 9.94
N PHE A 442 -14.72 1.74 10.44
CA PHE A 442 -13.40 1.82 9.81
C PHE A 442 -12.56 0.59 10.13
N GLY A 443 -11.79 0.12 9.15
CA GLY A 443 -10.97 -1.08 9.28
C GLY A 443 -11.81 -2.36 9.22
N SER A 444 -11.32 -3.42 9.84
CA SER A 444 -11.95 -4.74 9.77
C SER A 444 -13.32 -4.76 10.47
N ASP A 445 -14.37 -4.95 9.69
CA ASP A 445 -15.72 -5.13 10.20
C ASP A 445 -16.11 -6.62 10.16
N LYS A 446 -16.10 -7.27 11.33
CA LYS A 446 -16.46 -8.69 11.47
C LYS A 446 -17.91 -9.02 11.09
N PHE A 447 -18.77 -8.00 10.97
CA PHE A 447 -20.16 -8.16 10.55
C PHE A 447 -20.36 -7.84 9.07
N LEU A 448 -19.34 -7.33 8.39
CA LEU A 448 -19.29 -7.26 6.93
C LEU A 448 -18.70 -8.58 6.43
N ILE A 449 -19.54 -9.38 5.77
CA ILE A 449 -19.21 -10.76 5.42
C ILE A 449 -19.17 -10.90 3.89
N LYS A 450 -18.23 -11.67 3.36
CA LYS A 450 -18.21 -12.04 1.94
C LYS A 450 -18.44 -13.54 1.74
N TRP A 451 -19.08 -13.88 0.64
CA TRP A 451 -19.07 -15.23 0.07
C TRP A 451 -18.40 -15.18 -1.30
N LYS A 452 -17.57 -16.17 -1.62
CA LYS A 452 -17.01 -16.39 -2.95
C LYS A 452 -17.07 -17.88 -3.26
N PRO A 453 -17.13 -18.30 -4.54
CA PRO A 453 -16.89 -19.68 -4.93
C PRO A 453 -15.57 -20.22 -4.35
N VAL A 454 -15.51 -21.51 -4.04
CA VAL A 454 -14.35 -22.11 -3.36
C VAL A 454 -13.02 -21.88 -4.10
N HIS A 455 -13.04 -21.95 -5.43
CA HIS A 455 -11.85 -21.74 -6.26
C HIS A 455 -11.38 -20.27 -6.33
N LEU A 456 -12.18 -19.34 -5.82
CA LEU A 456 -11.89 -17.90 -5.66
C LEU A 456 -11.66 -17.52 -4.17
N CYS A 457 -11.76 -18.49 -3.26
CA CYS A 457 -11.29 -18.34 -1.88
C CYS A 457 -9.76 -18.49 -1.87
N THR A 458 -9.09 -17.36 -2.00
CA THR A 458 -7.63 -17.27 -2.11
C THR A 458 -6.99 -16.76 -0.82
N VAL A 459 -5.69 -17.01 -0.72
CA VAL A 459 -4.81 -16.57 0.36
C VAL A 459 -3.67 -15.75 -0.21
N ASP A 460 -3.41 -14.62 0.42
CA ASP A 460 -2.27 -13.75 0.16
C ASP A 460 -1.07 -14.24 1.02
N PHE A 461 -0.01 -14.73 0.38
CA PHE A 461 1.25 -15.15 1.02
C PHE A 461 2.39 -14.22 0.68
N ARG A 462 3.38 -14.10 1.57
CA ARG A 462 4.67 -13.48 1.22
C ARG A 462 5.62 -14.55 0.70
N LEU A 463 6.25 -14.25 -0.44
CA LEU A 463 7.30 -15.09 -1.00
C LEU A 463 8.61 -14.90 -0.24
N ALA A 464 9.26 -16.01 0.10
CA ALA A 464 10.62 -16.02 0.64
C ALA A 464 11.42 -17.20 0.10
N ASN A 465 12.76 -17.09 0.18
CA ASN A 465 13.72 -18.13 -0.14
C ASN A 465 13.50 -18.81 -1.51
N GLY A 466 13.19 -18.02 -2.55
CA GLY A 466 13.03 -18.52 -3.92
C GLY A 466 14.23 -19.32 -4.41
N ARG A 467 13.97 -20.53 -4.90
CA ARG A 467 14.95 -21.45 -5.50
C ARG A 467 14.43 -21.92 -6.85
N VAL A 468 15.31 -22.07 -7.83
CA VAL A 468 14.95 -22.58 -9.17
C VAL A 468 15.62 -23.92 -9.42
N GLU A 469 14.83 -24.92 -9.78
CA GLU A 469 15.29 -26.24 -10.20
C GLU A 469 14.50 -26.67 -11.43
N ASN A 470 15.19 -27.09 -12.51
CA ASN A 470 14.56 -27.57 -13.75
C ASN A 470 13.47 -26.62 -14.34
N GLY A 471 13.68 -25.31 -14.25
CA GLY A 471 12.75 -24.30 -14.77
C GLY A 471 11.49 -24.05 -13.91
N VAL A 472 11.41 -24.65 -12.72
CA VAL A 472 10.35 -24.41 -11.75
C VAL A 472 10.92 -23.73 -10.52
N TRP A 473 10.28 -22.62 -10.13
CA TRP A 473 10.60 -21.94 -8.89
C TRP A 473 9.84 -22.53 -7.72
N THR A 474 10.54 -22.76 -6.62
CA THR A 474 9.98 -23.10 -5.32
C THR A 474 10.18 -21.94 -4.37
N PHE A 475 9.10 -21.49 -3.73
CA PHE A 475 9.14 -20.49 -2.68
C PHE A 475 8.54 -21.03 -1.38
N ASP A 476 9.11 -20.57 -0.26
CA ASP A 476 8.49 -20.71 1.05
C ASP A 476 7.35 -19.68 1.17
N LEU A 477 6.22 -20.11 1.73
CA LEU A 477 5.02 -19.29 1.85
C LEU A 477 4.84 -18.77 3.27
N PHE A 478 5.03 -17.47 3.44
CA PHE A 478 4.97 -16.81 4.74
C PHE A 478 3.61 -16.15 5.00
N VAL A 479 3.16 -16.28 6.25
CA VAL A 479 1.92 -15.69 6.78
C VAL A 479 2.24 -14.79 7.97
N THR A 480 1.33 -13.89 8.31
CA THR A 480 1.44 -13.12 9.55
C THR A 480 1.10 -14.03 10.73
N ASP A 481 2.00 -14.15 11.70
CA ASP A 481 1.72 -14.85 12.95
C ASP A 481 0.77 -13.99 13.80
N ASP A 482 -0.40 -14.54 14.11
CA ASP A 482 -1.41 -13.88 14.92
C ASP A 482 -1.74 -14.65 16.22
N PHE A 483 -0.92 -15.63 16.61
CA PHE A 483 -1.01 -16.31 17.90
C PHE A 483 -0.09 -15.72 18.97
N ILE A 484 0.97 -15.01 18.56
CA ILE A 484 1.85 -14.32 19.50
C ILE A 484 1.12 -13.08 20.02
N GLU A 485 0.75 -13.10 21.30
CA GLU A 485 0.09 -11.97 21.98
C GLU A 485 1.02 -10.76 22.17
N GLU A 486 2.34 -10.98 22.20
CA GLU A 486 3.30 -9.89 22.29
C GLU A 486 3.21 -9.04 21.02
N ASN A 487 3.09 -7.71 21.20
CA ASN A 487 2.87 -6.68 20.17
C ASN A 487 3.88 -6.64 18.98
N GLY A 488 4.73 -7.65 18.80
CA GLY A 488 5.60 -7.82 17.65
C GLY A 488 4.85 -8.42 16.46
N PHE A 489 4.72 -7.64 15.38
CA PHE A 489 4.44 -8.23 14.07
C PHE A 489 5.55 -9.22 13.72
N ARG A 490 5.19 -10.46 13.41
CA ARG A 490 6.10 -11.49 12.90
C ARG A 490 5.46 -12.20 11.73
N GLU A 491 6.28 -12.57 10.76
CA GLU A 491 5.87 -13.49 9.70
C GLU A 491 6.56 -14.84 9.91
N VAL A 492 5.81 -15.92 9.66
CA VAL A 492 6.28 -17.30 9.80
C VAL A 492 5.92 -18.09 8.55
N ALA A 493 6.76 -19.06 8.19
CA ALA A 493 6.41 -20.01 7.13
C ALA A 493 5.17 -20.81 7.54
N TYR A 494 4.18 -20.93 6.64
CA TYR A 494 3.02 -21.76 6.88
C TYR A 494 3.42 -23.25 6.74
N PRO A 495 3.25 -24.08 7.78
CA PRO A 495 3.78 -25.45 7.78
C PRO A 495 3.26 -26.29 6.60
N GLY A 496 4.18 -26.91 5.87
CA GLY A 496 3.83 -27.82 4.77
C GLY A 496 3.26 -27.14 3.51
N ALA A 497 3.21 -25.81 3.46
CA ALA A 497 2.82 -25.06 2.27
C ALA A 497 4.04 -24.71 1.41
N THR A 498 3.94 -25.00 0.12
CA THR A 498 4.94 -24.64 -0.88
C THR A 498 4.26 -24.10 -2.13
N ALA A 499 4.89 -23.14 -2.79
CA ALA A 499 4.48 -22.67 -4.11
C ALA A 499 5.45 -23.19 -5.17
N LEU A 500 4.90 -23.90 -6.16
CA LEU A 500 5.61 -24.28 -7.38
C LEU A 500 5.14 -23.36 -8.50
N ILE A 501 6.00 -22.48 -8.97
CA ILE A 501 5.67 -21.45 -9.95
C ILE A 501 6.57 -21.63 -11.18
N PRO A 502 6.02 -21.79 -12.40
CA PRO A 502 6.83 -21.85 -13.61
C PRO A 502 7.71 -20.60 -13.79
N ALA A 503 8.93 -20.76 -14.32
CA ALA A 503 9.84 -19.62 -14.56
C ALA A 503 9.20 -18.52 -15.43
N SER A 504 8.39 -18.89 -16.43
CA SER A 504 7.67 -17.92 -17.26
C SER A 504 6.74 -17.01 -16.45
N VAL A 505 6.02 -17.57 -15.46
CA VAL A 505 5.11 -16.80 -14.61
C VAL A 505 5.90 -15.90 -13.65
N VAL A 506 7.04 -16.38 -13.14
CA VAL A 506 7.94 -15.58 -12.30
C VAL A 506 8.49 -14.39 -13.07
N GLU A 507 8.94 -14.59 -14.30
CA GLU A 507 9.49 -13.54 -15.16
C GLU A 507 8.40 -12.54 -15.58
N GLU A 508 7.26 -13.01 -16.07
CA GLU A 508 6.13 -12.18 -16.51
C GLU A 508 5.61 -11.27 -15.40
N ASN A 509 5.56 -11.77 -14.16
CA ASN A 509 5.04 -11.03 -13.02
C ASN A 509 6.15 -10.40 -12.15
N GLY A 510 7.41 -10.54 -12.54
CA GLY A 510 8.58 -10.06 -11.79
C GLY A 510 8.63 -10.56 -10.35
N LEU A 511 8.21 -11.81 -10.09
CA LEU A 511 8.05 -12.35 -8.74
C LEU A 511 9.40 -12.52 -8.05
N GLN A 512 9.51 -12.03 -6.82
CA GLN A 512 10.73 -12.14 -6.03
C GLN A 512 10.44 -12.15 -4.52
N ASN A 513 11.48 -12.46 -3.74
CA ASN A 513 11.42 -12.45 -2.27
C ASN A 513 10.89 -11.11 -1.75
N GLY A 514 9.97 -11.18 -0.80
CA GLY A 514 9.33 -10.01 -0.19
C GLY A 514 8.02 -9.59 -0.85
N MET A 515 7.73 -10.03 -2.08
CA MET A 515 6.43 -9.77 -2.71
C MET A 515 5.32 -10.58 -2.04
N ILE A 516 4.11 -10.03 -2.08
CA ILE A 516 2.90 -10.72 -1.64
C ILE A 516 2.18 -11.20 -2.89
N ILE A 517 1.80 -12.47 -2.91
CA ILE A 517 1.07 -13.10 -4.00
C ILE A 517 -0.23 -13.70 -3.50
N GLU A 518 -1.25 -13.62 -4.32
CA GLU A 518 -2.52 -14.30 -4.13
C GLU A 518 -2.44 -15.72 -4.69
N MET A 519 -2.88 -16.69 -3.90
CA MET A 519 -2.86 -18.10 -4.27
C MET A 519 -4.17 -18.78 -3.94
N ALA A 520 -4.57 -19.74 -4.79
CA ALA A 520 -5.71 -20.62 -4.52
C ALA A 520 -5.22 -21.97 -4.01
N LEU A 521 -5.91 -22.54 -3.02
CA LEU A 521 -5.66 -23.89 -2.55
C LEU A 521 -6.03 -24.88 -3.67
N SER A 522 -5.07 -25.66 -4.14
CA SER A 522 -5.30 -26.65 -5.20
C SER A 522 -5.49 -28.05 -4.65
N GLU A 523 -4.66 -28.45 -3.68
CA GLU A 523 -4.67 -29.80 -3.09
C GLU A 523 -4.37 -29.73 -1.59
N LYS A 524 -5.03 -30.59 -0.82
CA LYS A 524 -4.80 -30.79 0.61
C LYS A 524 -4.61 -32.28 0.87
N GLU A 525 -3.44 -32.67 1.37
CA GLU A 525 -3.11 -34.06 1.71
C GLU A 525 -2.82 -34.18 3.22
N SER A 526 -3.49 -35.11 3.90
CA SER A 526 -3.20 -35.42 5.30
C SER A 526 -2.00 -36.34 5.41
N VAL A 527 -0.93 -35.90 6.07
CA VAL A 527 0.32 -36.65 6.22
C VAL A 527 0.40 -37.20 7.65
N LYS A 528 0.69 -38.50 7.79
CA LYS A 528 1.00 -39.09 9.11
C LYS A 528 2.26 -38.41 9.65
N LYS A 529 2.17 -37.77 10.83
CA LYS A 529 3.31 -37.12 11.48
C LYS A 529 4.44 -38.13 11.69
N THR A 530 5.55 -37.96 10.98
CA THR A 530 6.77 -38.74 11.16
C THR A 530 7.66 -38.20 12.29
N SER A 531 7.45 -36.94 12.68
CA SER A 531 8.11 -36.30 13.83
C SER A 531 7.17 -35.29 14.52
N PRO A 532 7.45 -34.87 15.77
CA PRO A 532 6.60 -33.90 16.48
C PRO A 532 6.43 -32.56 15.74
N ASN A 533 7.47 -32.15 15.01
CA ASN A 533 7.54 -30.88 14.28
C ASN A 533 7.18 -31.04 12.79
N ALA A 534 6.94 -32.26 12.31
CA ALA A 534 6.49 -32.46 10.93
C ALA A 534 5.07 -31.88 10.76
N PRO A 535 4.80 -31.19 9.64
CA PRO A 535 3.46 -30.72 9.34
C PRO A 535 2.50 -31.93 9.24
N SER A 536 1.32 -31.82 9.85
CA SER A 536 0.26 -32.83 9.75
C SER A 536 -0.43 -32.83 8.37
N GLU A 537 -0.25 -31.76 7.61
CA GLU A 537 -0.91 -31.56 6.32
C GLU A 537 0.08 -30.97 5.33
N LYS A 538 0.03 -31.42 4.08
CA LYS A 538 0.68 -30.76 2.95
C LYS A 538 -0.38 -30.03 2.15
N THR A 539 -0.13 -28.76 1.86
CA THR A 539 -1.02 -27.94 1.04
C THR A 539 -0.28 -27.46 -0.20
N ARG A 540 -0.89 -27.66 -1.36
CA ARG A 540 -0.39 -27.15 -2.64
C ARG A 540 -1.22 -25.94 -3.04
N TRP A 541 -0.52 -24.91 -3.49
CA TRP A 541 -1.11 -23.62 -3.83
C TRP A 541 -0.78 -23.24 -5.27
N THR A 542 -1.76 -22.70 -5.98
CA THR A 542 -1.60 -22.22 -7.35
C THR A 542 -1.59 -20.70 -7.38
N PHE A 543 -0.61 -20.11 -8.07
CA PHE A 543 -0.50 -18.66 -8.24
C PHE A 543 -1.75 -18.09 -8.95
N ARG A 544 -2.24 -16.95 -8.46
CA ARG A 544 -3.33 -16.19 -9.09
C ARG A 544 -2.87 -14.82 -9.54
N ASN A 545 -2.31 -14.02 -8.64
CA ASN A 545 -1.93 -12.64 -8.92
C ASN A 545 -0.86 -12.12 -7.95
N ALA A 546 -0.15 -11.06 -8.31
CA ALA A 546 0.65 -10.27 -7.37
C ALA A 546 -0.24 -9.26 -6.61
N ARG A 547 -0.04 -9.13 -5.30
CA ARG A 547 -0.85 -8.29 -4.40
C ARG A 547 -0.09 -7.07 -3.91
N ASN A 548 0.22 -6.20 -4.85
CA ASN A 548 0.93 -4.95 -4.59
C ASN A 548 0.15 -4.02 -3.64
N ASP A 549 -1.18 -4.15 -3.61
CA ASP A 549 -2.12 -3.44 -2.74
C ASP A 549 -1.98 -3.79 -1.25
N LYS A 550 -1.42 -4.97 -0.92
CA LYS A 550 -1.36 -5.46 0.46
C LYS A 550 -0.04 -5.08 1.15
N PRO A 551 -0.05 -4.64 2.42
CA PRO A 551 1.19 -4.42 3.17
C PRO A 551 1.74 -5.70 3.82
N SER A 552 0.88 -6.68 4.10
CA SER A 552 1.22 -7.93 4.80
C SER A 552 0.42 -9.10 4.22
N PRO A 553 0.95 -10.34 4.28
CA PRO A 553 0.20 -11.54 3.92
C PRO A 553 -0.96 -11.76 4.89
N ASN A 554 -1.84 -12.71 4.57
CA ASN A 554 -2.90 -13.12 5.47
C ASN A 554 -2.34 -13.64 6.80
N LYS A 555 -3.17 -13.53 7.83
CA LYS A 555 -2.89 -14.10 9.15
C LYS A 555 -2.94 -15.62 9.10
N TYR A 556 -2.16 -16.29 9.94
CA TYR A 556 -2.16 -17.75 10.05
C TYR A 556 -3.58 -18.29 10.27
N SER A 557 -4.34 -17.67 11.18
CA SER A 557 -5.74 -18.07 11.45
C SER A 557 -6.64 -17.99 10.21
N ILE A 558 -6.42 -17.02 9.32
CA ILE A 558 -7.19 -16.85 8.08
C ILE A 558 -6.84 -17.97 7.10
N VAL A 559 -5.56 -18.30 6.93
CA VAL A 559 -5.13 -19.39 6.04
C VAL A 559 -5.70 -20.72 6.51
N THR A 560 -5.63 -20.98 7.82
CA THR A 560 -6.21 -22.17 8.46
C THR A 560 -7.72 -22.23 8.23
N ARG A 561 -8.43 -21.12 8.46
CA ARG A 561 -9.88 -21.04 8.21
C ARG A 561 -10.25 -21.29 6.74
N ILE A 562 -9.41 -20.85 5.78
CA ILE A 562 -9.64 -21.15 4.36
C ILE A 562 -9.41 -22.64 4.07
N CYS A 563 -8.38 -23.24 4.66
CA CYS A 563 -8.11 -24.68 4.54
C CYS A 563 -9.16 -25.58 5.22
N GLU A 564 -9.92 -25.03 6.17
CA GLU A 564 -10.98 -25.69 6.93
C GLU A 564 -12.39 -25.23 6.52
N LEU A 565 -12.50 -24.38 5.49
CA LEU A 565 -13.75 -23.72 5.14
C LEU A 565 -14.82 -24.75 4.75
N MET A 566 -15.89 -24.82 5.56
CA MET A 566 -17.10 -25.55 5.21
C MET A 566 -17.88 -24.76 4.16
N HIS A 567 -17.38 -24.79 2.93
CA HIS A 567 -17.91 -24.02 1.81
C HIS A 567 -19.34 -24.45 1.47
N VAL A 568 -20.15 -23.47 1.04
CA VAL A 568 -21.53 -23.64 0.58
C VAL A 568 -21.54 -23.28 -0.90
N ASP A 569 -21.99 -24.19 -1.77
CA ASP A 569 -22.15 -23.86 -3.18
C ASP A 569 -23.25 -22.80 -3.39
N LEU A 570 -23.28 -22.19 -4.57
CA LEU A 570 -24.17 -21.06 -4.81
C LEU A 570 -25.66 -21.43 -4.69
N ASP A 571 -26.06 -22.61 -5.14
CA ASP A 571 -27.47 -23.03 -5.13
C ASP A 571 -27.91 -23.41 -3.72
N GLU A 572 -27.05 -24.11 -2.96
CA GLU A 572 -27.24 -24.37 -1.53
C GLU A 572 -27.33 -23.05 -0.75
N LEU A 573 -26.45 -22.08 -1.04
CA LEU A 573 -26.44 -20.77 -0.39
C LEU A 573 -27.75 -20.02 -0.61
N VAL A 574 -28.22 -19.96 -1.86
CA VAL A 574 -29.50 -19.32 -2.20
C VAL A 574 -30.65 -19.97 -1.41
N SER A 575 -30.70 -21.31 -1.40
CA SER A 575 -31.74 -22.04 -0.66
C SER A 575 -31.72 -21.77 0.84
N LEU A 576 -30.54 -21.66 1.44
CA LEU A 576 -30.37 -21.37 2.86
C LEU A 576 -30.77 -19.93 3.19
N CYS A 577 -30.33 -18.96 2.37
CA CYS A 577 -30.65 -17.54 2.54
C CYS A 577 -32.15 -17.23 2.39
N GLU A 578 -32.86 -17.87 1.46
CA GLU A 578 -34.31 -17.70 1.29
C GLU A 578 -35.13 -18.13 2.52
N LYS A 579 -34.59 -19.05 3.32
CA LYS A 579 -35.21 -19.52 4.58
C LYS A 579 -34.92 -18.61 5.77
N VAL A 580 -34.07 -17.59 5.62
CA VAL A 580 -33.77 -16.63 6.67
C VAL A 580 -34.85 -15.53 6.66
N PRO A 581 -35.61 -15.33 7.74
CA PRO A 581 -36.55 -14.22 7.80
C PRO A 581 -35.79 -12.89 7.76
N PHE A 582 -36.29 -11.91 7.00
CA PHE A 582 -35.72 -10.57 6.96
C PHE A 582 -36.53 -9.63 7.86
N TYR A 583 -35.90 -9.12 8.92
CA TYR A 583 -36.48 -8.13 9.82
C TYR A 583 -35.92 -6.75 9.47
N ARG A 584 -36.79 -5.82 9.07
CA ARG A 584 -36.45 -4.39 9.08
C ARG A 584 -36.40 -3.97 10.54
N ASN A 585 -35.30 -3.35 10.96
CA ASN A 585 -35.33 -2.64 12.23
C ASN A 585 -36.30 -1.46 12.02
N VAL A 586 -37.48 -1.56 12.63
CA VAL A 586 -38.48 -0.48 12.67
C VAL A 586 -37.92 0.72 13.41
#